data_AF-A0AA39KFZ2-F1
#
_entry.id   AF-A0AA39KFZ2-F1
#
_cell.length_a   1.000
_cell.length_b   1.000
_cell.length_c   1.000
_cell.angle_alpha   90.00
_cell.angle_beta   90.00
_cell.angle_gamma   90.00
#
_symmetry.space_group_name_H-M   'P 1'
#
loop_
_entity.id
_entity.type
_entity.pdbx_description
1 polymer ?
#
loop_
_entity_poly.entity_id
_entity_poly.type
_entity_poly.pdbx_seq_one_letter_code
_entity_poly.pdbx_strand_id
1 'polypeptide(L)'
;MSINEPEPWCFTVLRSSGLHLLRPEKSWRPIITIQVESKGGSVDCDATPCHETTLGSDGQNPNQKEVFYIHDVSPHSKISIKVWHRSQSKKKRKRILVANACHMLRDLVKEQNEAGKYIRLNTLPSTAKRLKNARPGMWPKLSLRVRPPSIAKLHHEELFSDDGSLSCYSASMPPTPTSIGPTLPSEGDVIILPPPNEHELKRRLQPYIIDSDDELNPLLIDDEAYLNSAPPILPQYSETEKPPDLPAMGVIQRIVASFTMYGELRDESHCEQALSRQQLEWSYVGGLLTALAAVDTAIFSISPDTLFPISPIARSFIAMSSTACGLGIFCDAWFIFRYNFVPLETARARSRDKFKSYFFFSLSARVPMICVLLSGMTLMGFLGVVAWTVWPAGLLIMSFLVGVLMSLQFLVFGAWWFVRKVMCVGKKVGNAIKWIVGRDSGEGTSDSA
;
A
#
# COMPACT_ATOMS: atom_id res chain seq x y z
N MET A 1 0.94 14.04 51.58
CA MET A 1 2.05 14.44 50.67
C MET A 1 1.70 13.91 49.29
N SER A 2 1.26 14.78 48.37
CA SER A 2 1.14 14.40 46.95
C SER A 2 2.56 14.28 46.40
N ILE A 3 2.92 13.09 45.95
CA ILE A 3 4.16 12.89 45.20
C ILE A 3 3.96 13.71 43.91
N ASN A 4 4.74 14.78 43.73
CA ASN A 4 4.68 15.61 42.54
C ASN A 4 5.12 14.74 41.36
N GLU A 5 4.16 14.21 40.62
CA GLU A 5 4.46 13.50 39.38
C GLU A 5 5.18 14.46 38.44
N PRO A 6 6.34 14.07 37.88
CA PRO A 6 7.08 14.93 36.98
C PRO A 6 6.19 15.24 35.77
N GLU A 7 6.06 16.53 35.45
CA GLU A 7 5.32 16.97 34.27
C GLU A 7 5.90 16.29 33.02
N PRO A 8 5.07 15.87 32.05
CA PRO A 8 5.54 15.22 30.83
C PRO A 8 6.20 16.18 29.86
N TRP A 9 7.09 15.63 29.03
CA TRP A 9 7.56 16.33 27.83
C TRP A 9 6.46 16.39 26.78
N CYS A 10 6.23 17.57 26.19
CA CYS A 10 5.22 17.72 25.15
C CYS A 10 5.86 17.89 23.76
N PHE A 11 5.38 17.13 22.79
CA PHE A 11 5.82 17.21 21.40
C PHE A 11 4.68 17.55 20.45
N THR A 12 4.96 18.37 19.45
CA THR A 12 4.03 18.64 18.36
C THR A 12 4.79 18.67 17.04
N VAL A 13 4.45 17.77 16.13
CA VAL A 13 4.97 17.78 14.76
C VAL A 13 4.23 18.88 13.99
N LEU A 14 4.94 19.85 13.41
CA LEU A 14 4.29 20.98 12.73
C LEU A 14 4.23 20.77 11.22
N ARG A 15 5.41 20.56 10.63
CA ARG A 15 5.57 20.48 9.18
C ARG A 15 6.88 19.79 8.85
N SER A 16 6.93 19.16 7.68
CA SER A 16 8.16 18.69 7.05
C SER A 16 8.43 19.44 5.76
N SER A 17 9.69 19.53 5.36
CA SER A 17 10.12 20.20 4.13
C SER A 17 11.24 19.40 3.46
N GLY A 18 11.26 19.36 2.13
CA GLY A 18 12.26 18.59 1.38
C GLY A 18 12.09 17.06 1.42
N LEU A 19 11.00 16.52 1.98
CA LEU A 19 10.75 15.06 1.99
C LEU A 19 10.51 14.48 0.58
N HIS A 20 10.04 15.30 -0.36
CA HIS A 20 9.91 14.90 -1.77
C HIS A 20 11.27 14.55 -2.40
N LEU A 21 12.40 15.02 -1.86
CA LEU A 21 13.72 14.67 -2.37
C LEU A 21 14.11 13.22 -2.04
N LEU A 22 13.42 12.62 -1.06
CA LEU A 22 13.72 11.26 -0.60
C LEU A 22 13.07 10.18 -1.48
N ARG A 23 12.07 10.52 -2.28
CA ARG A 23 11.31 9.57 -3.13
C ARG A 23 10.95 10.20 -4.47
N PRO A 24 10.94 9.45 -5.58
CA PRO A 24 10.57 9.98 -6.90
C PRO A 24 9.08 10.33 -7.04
N GLU A 25 8.24 9.89 -6.12
CA GLU A 25 6.80 10.04 -6.21
C GLU A 25 6.41 11.51 -5.98
N LYS A 26 5.71 12.12 -6.94
CA LYS A 26 5.29 13.53 -6.90
C LYS A 26 4.41 13.86 -5.68
N SER A 27 3.72 12.88 -5.11
CA SER A 27 2.87 13.05 -3.94
C SER A 27 2.81 11.78 -3.10
N TRP A 28 3.30 11.84 -1.86
CA TRP A 28 3.13 10.77 -0.87
C TRP A 28 2.89 11.38 0.52
N ARG A 29 2.24 10.64 1.41
CA ARG A 29 1.91 11.10 2.78
C ARG A 29 2.93 10.52 3.77
N PRO A 30 3.82 11.35 4.36
CA PRO A 30 4.79 10.88 5.33
C PRO A 30 4.14 10.45 6.63
N ILE A 31 4.66 9.39 7.22
CA ILE A 31 4.28 8.93 8.56
C ILE A 31 5.49 9.17 9.45
N ILE A 32 5.35 10.03 10.45
CA ILE A 32 6.41 10.37 11.40
C ILE A 32 6.17 9.57 12.67
N THR A 33 7.18 8.85 13.14
CA THR A 33 7.13 8.16 14.43
C THR A 33 8.21 8.70 15.35
N ILE A 34 7.83 9.03 16.59
CA ILE A 34 8.74 9.50 17.63
C ILE A 34 8.80 8.42 18.72
N GLN A 35 10.01 7.98 19.06
CA GLN A 35 10.27 6.88 19.99
C GLN A 35 11.39 7.28 20.95
N VAL A 36 11.24 6.99 22.24
CA VAL A 36 12.29 7.22 23.25
C VAL A 36 13.15 5.96 23.36
N GLU A 37 14.46 6.13 23.26
CA GLU A 37 15.43 5.03 23.44
C GLU A 37 15.58 4.77 24.94
N SER A 38 15.20 3.56 25.38
CA SER A 38 15.38 3.16 26.78
C SER A 38 16.87 2.97 27.09
N LYS A 39 17.29 3.32 28.30
CA LYS A 39 18.68 3.23 28.77
C LYS A 39 19.26 1.80 28.75
N GLY A 40 18.43 0.77 28.52
CA GLY A 40 18.82 -0.64 28.55
C GLY A 40 19.35 -1.24 27.23
N GLY A 41 19.48 -0.48 26.14
CA GLY A 41 20.18 -0.90 24.89
C GLY A 41 19.56 -2.06 24.09
N SER A 42 18.65 -2.84 24.67
CA SER A 42 17.97 -3.96 24.01
C SER A 42 16.50 -3.92 24.41
N VAL A 43 15.70 -3.18 23.66
CA VAL A 43 14.25 -3.22 23.81
C VAL A 43 13.64 -3.61 22.48
N ASP A 44 12.90 -4.72 22.50
CA ASP A 44 12.00 -5.13 21.44
C ASP A 44 11.20 -3.92 20.95
N CYS A 45 11.29 -3.67 19.64
CA CYS A 45 10.84 -2.44 19.00
C CYS A 45 9.34 -2.15 19.22
N ASP A 46 8.58 -3.15 19.65
CA ASP A 46 7.11 -3.13 19.72
C ASP A 46 6.54 -2.70 21.07
N ALA A 47 7.33 -2.71 22.15
CA ALA A 47 6.80 -2.43 23.51
C ALA A 47 7.03 -0.99 24.00
N THR A 48 7.87 -0.21 23.32
CA THR A 48 8.11 1.19 23.73
C THR A 48 7.00 2.10 23.22
N PRO A 49 6.54 3.07 24.03
CA PRO A 49 5.52 4.03 23.61
C PRO A 49 6.00 4.75 22.35
N CYS A 50 5.32 4.48 21.23
CA CYS A 50 5.62 5.03 19.92
C CYS A 50 4.47 5.95 19.55
N HIS A 51 4.78 7.23 19.34
CA HIS A 51 3.79 8.17 18.83
C HIS A 51 3.88 8.27 17.31
N GLU A 52 2.76 8.12 16.60
CA GLU A 52 2.68 8.18 15.14
C GLU A 52 1.76 9.32 14.64
N THR A 53 2.30 10.20 13.79
CA THR A 53 1.54 11.25 13.11
C THR A 53 1.67 11.12 11.59
N THR A 54 0.56 11.17 10.86
CA THR A 54 0.56 11.20 9.38
C THR A 54 0.46 12.63 8.86
N LEU A 55 1.42 13.03 8.03
CA LEU A 55 1.45 14.33 7.38
C LEU A 55 0.70 14.32 6.04
N GLY A 56 0.27 15.50 5.60
CA GLY A 56 -0.23 15.75 4.26
C GLY A 56 0.85 15.53 3.19
N SER A 57 0.43 15.46 1.92
CA SER A 57 1.35 15.30 0.79
C SER A 57 2.27 16.50 0.57
N ASP A 58 1.88 17.67 1.08
CA ASP A 58 2.67 18.90 1.13
C ASP A 58 3.60 18.97 2.35
N GLY A 59 3.59 17.93 3.19
CA GLY A 59 4.35 17.84 4.42
C GLY A 59 3.75 18.58 5.61
N GLN A 60 2.56 19.20 5.50
CA GLN A 60 1.90 19.84 6.64
C GLN A 60 1.25 18.82 7.57
N ASN A 61 1.29 19.05 8.88
CA ASN A 61 0.50 18.25 9.82
C ASN A 61 -0.95 18.78 9.83
N PRO A 62 -1.97 18.01 9.40
CA PRO A 62 -3.37 18.42 9.52
C PRO A 62 -3.82 18.53 10.99
N ASN A 63 -3.15 17.80 11.90
CA ASN A 63 -3.49 17.72 13.31
C ASN A 63 -2.51 18.53 14.18
N GLN A 64 -2.29 19.81 13.89
CA GLN A 64 -1.34 20.64 14.69
C GLN A 64 -1.75 20.81 16.16
N LYS A 65 -3.02 20.52 16.50
CA LYS A 65 -3.53 20.54 17.88
C LYS A 65 -3.19 19.26 18.67
N GLU A 66 -2.73 18.21 17.99
CA GLU A 66 -2.33 16.95 18.61
C GLU A 66 -0.99 17.15 19.33
N VAL A 67 -1.01 17.03 20.65
CA VAL A 67 0.16 17.14 21.51
C VAL A 67 0.44 15.77 22.11
N PHE A 68 1.69 15.35 22.02
CA PHE A 68 2.14 14.05 22.51
C PHE A 68 2.88 14.23 23.82
N TYR A 69 2.45 13.49 24.83
CA TYR A 69 3.01 13.55 26.17
C TYR A 69 3.89 12.33 26.39
N ILE A 70 5.12 12.57 26.83
CA ILE A 70 6.08 11.53 27.16
C ILE A 70 6.45 11.68 28.64
N HIS A 71 6.07 10.69 29.43
CA HIS A 71 6.30 10.62 30.87
C HIS A 71 7.60 9.88 31.19
N ASP A 72 8.18 10.16 32.37
CA ASP A 72 9.35 9.44 32.92
C ASP A 72 10.62 9.52 32.07
N VAL A 73 10.81 10.64 31.36
CA VAL A 73 11.96 10.86 30.48
C VAL A 73 12.84 11.99 30.99
N SER A 74 14.13 11.70 31.13
CA SER A 74 15.11 12.70 31.55
C SER A 74 15.58 13.56 30.37
N PRO A 75 16.09 14.78 30.62
CA PRO A 75 16.67 15.63 29.56
C PRO A 75 17.83 14.98 28.78
N HIS A 76 18.46 13.95 29.35
CA HIS A 76 19.55 13.20 28.75
C HIS A 76 19.08 11.98 27.95
N SER A 77 17.78 11.67 27.96
CA SER A 77 17.24 10.58 27.16
C SER A 77 17.32 10.92 25.68
N LYS A 78 17.58 9.89 24.88
CA LYS A 78 17.72 9.99 23.43
C LYS A 78 16.38 9.67 22.77
N ILE A 79 16.01 10.48 21.80
CA ILE A 79 14.78 10.32 21.01
C ILE A 79 15.18 9.95 19.59
N SER A 80 14.52 8.93 19.05
CA SER A 80 14.59 8.54 17.65
C SER A 80 13.32 8.99 16.92
N ILE A 81 13.52 9.78 15.88
CA ILE A 81 12.49 10.30 14.99
C ILE A 81 12.65 9.59 13.65
N LYS A 82 11.69 8.74 13.29
CA LYS A 82 11.71 7.96 12.06
C LYS A 82 10.63 8.45 11.10
N VAL A 83 10.98 8.55 9.82
CA VAL A 83 10.06 8.95 8.75
C VAL A 83 9.80 7.76 7.85
N TRP A 84 8.55 7.35 7.79
CA TRP A 84 8.09 6.19 7.04
C TRP A 84 7.24 6.60 5.84
N HIS A 85 7.44 5.89 4.74
CA HIS A 85 6.57 5.91 3.58
C HIS A 85 5.68 4.66 3.60
N ARG A 86 4.38 4.84 3.31
CA ARG A 86 3.45 3.74 3.08
C ARG A 86 3.09 3.70 1.61
N SER A 87 3.47 2.62 0.93
CA SER A 87 3.09 2.41 -0.47
C SER A 87 1.58 2.48 -0.63
N GLN A 88 1.11 3.28 -1.59
CA GLN A 88 -0.32 3.39 -1.93
C GLN A 88 -0.82 2.18 -2.72
N SER A 89 0.07 1.28 -3.17
CA SER A 89 -0.35 0.07 -3.89
C SER A 89 -1.20 -0.82 -2.99
N LYS A 90 -2.41 -1.14 -3.46
CA LYS A 90 -3.38 -2.00 -2.78
C LYS A 90 -2.80 -3.38 -2.41
N LYS A 91 -1.74 -3.83 -3.11
CA LYS A 91 -1.17 -5.18 -2.97
C LYS A 91 -0.14 -5.34 -1.84
N LYS A 92 0.44 -4.28 -1.25
CA LYS A 92 1.37 -4.38 -0.10
C LYS A 92 1.44 -3.06 0.67
N ARG A 93 0.71 -2.97 1.79
CA ARG A 93 0.77 -1.83 2.75
C ARG A 93 2.01 -1.90 3.66
N LYS A 94 3.19 -2.20 3.11
CA LYS A 94 4.45 -2.23 3.88
C LYS A 94 4.94 -0.80 4.11
N ARG A 95 5.30 -0.48 5.35
CA ARG A 95 6.00 0.77 5.70
C ARG A 95 7.48 0.63 5.35
N ILE A 96 8.03 1.65 4.72
CA ILE A 96 9.44 1.72 4.32
C ILE A 96 10.05 2.89 5.07
N LEU A 97 11.12 2.63 5.84
CA LEU A 97 11.86 3.69 6.52
C LEU A 97 12.62 4.51 5.48
N VAL A 98 12.41 5.83 5.48
CA VAL A 98 12.98 6.74 4.48
C VAL A 98 14.08 7.62 5.09
N ALA A 99 13.86 8.08 6.31
CA ALA A 99 14.82 8.89 7.07
C ALA A 99 14.70 8.61 8.57
N ASN A 100 15.77 8.90 9.31
CA ASN A 100 15.83 8.80 10.76
C ASN A 100 16.63 9.98 11.33
N ALA A 101 16.29 10.48 12.49
CA ALA A 101 17.11 11.41 13.26
C ALA A 101 17.15 10.97 14.72
N CYS A 102 18.31 11.07 15.35
CA CYS A 102 18.46 10.76 16.77
C CYS A 102 19.06 11.96 17.48
N HIS A 103 18.39 12.46 18.50
CA HIS A 103 18.82 13.64 19.27
C HIS A 103 18.63 13.39 20.76
N MET A 104 19.45 14.01 21.60
CA MET A 104 19.15 14.11 23.02
C MET A 104 18.07 15.18 23.23
N LEU A 105 17.18 14.95 24.19
CA LEU A 105 16.10 15.86 24.54
C LEU A 105 16.55 17.29 24.83
N ARG A 106 17.62 17.43 25.62
CA ARG A 106 18.24 18.72 25.94
C ARG A 106 18.72 19.47 24.69
N ASP A 107 19.28 18.76 23.71
CA ASP A 107 19.83 19.37 22.49
C ASP A 107 18.69 19.89 21.62
N LEU A 108 17.57 19.16 21.54
CA LEU A 108 16.38 19.61 20.81
C LEU A 108 15.78 20.90 21.38
N VAL A 109 15.78 21.06 22.71
CA VAL A 109 15.30 22.30 23.35
C VAL A 109 16.25 23.46 23.04
N LYS A 110 17.56 23.22 23.10
CA LYS A 110 18.58 24.22 22.78
C LYS A 110 18.51 24.66 21.30
N GLU A 111 18.47 23.71 20.38
CA GLU A 111 18.34 23.97 18.94
C GLU A 111 17.06 24.74 18.60
N GLN A 112 15.95 24.46 19.29
CA GLN A 112 14.68 25.18 19.13
C GLN A 112 14.80 26.66 19.51
N ASN A 113 15.69 27.01 20.44
CA ASN A 113 15.93 28.39 20.86
C ASN A 113 16.93 29.12 19.95
N GLU A 114 17.93 28.42 19.40
CA GLU A 114 19.06 29.04 18.70
C GLU A 114 18.90 29.13 17.17
N ALA A 115 18.45 28.08 16.49
CA ALA A 115 18.67 27.89 15.05
C ALA A 115 17.40 27.90 14.18
N GLY A 116 16.28 28.33 14.76
CA GLY A 116 14.98 28.11 14.16
C GLY A 116 14.52 26.66 14.30
N LYS A 117 13.22 26.46 14.17
CA LYS A 117 12.45 25.31 14.69
C LYS A 117 12.60 24.01 13.89
N TYR A 118 13.78 23.67 13.38
CA TYR A 118 13.95 22.61 12.39
C TYR A 118 15.00 21.57 12.80
N ILE A 119 14.59 20.31 12.85
CA ILE A 119 15.44 19.14 13.02
C ILE A 119 15.88 18.66 11.65
N ARG A 120 17.19 18.45 11.49
CA ARG A 120 17.75 17.87 10.26
C ARG A 120 17.60 16.36 10.30
N LEU A 121 17.04 15.78 9.23
CA LEU A 121 16.84 14.34 9.14
C LEU A 121 18.05 13.66 8.49
N ASN A 122 18.55 12.56 9.08
CA ASN A 122 19.55 11.72 8.44
C ASN A 122 18.85 10.78 7.45
N THR A 123 19.27 10.86 6.19
CA THR A 123 18.75 10.01 5.12
C THR A 123 19.45 8.66 5.12
N LEU A 124 18.71 7.56 4.90
CA LEU A 124 19.36 6.26 4.76
C LEU A 124 20.33 6.22 3.56
N PRO A 125 21.36 5.36 3.58
CA PRO A 125 22.36 5.29 2.51
C PRO A 125 21.76 5.04 1.12
N SER A 126 20.65 4.32 1.04
CA SER A 126 19.93 4.03 -0.20
C SER A 126 19.33 5.28 -0.85
N THR A 127 18.94 6.28 -0.06
CA THR A 127 18.42 7.57 -0.53
C THR A 127 19.50 8.65 -0.65
N ALA A 128 20.62 8.49 0.06
CA ALA A 128 21.74 9.44 0.06
C ALA A 128 22.35 9.69 -1.34
N LYS A 129 22.32 8.70 -2.25
CA LYS A 129 22.83 8.87 -3.63
C LYS A 129 22.09 9.96 -4.41
N ARG A 130 20.78 10.16 -4.15
CA ARG A 130 19.97 11.18 -4.82
C ARG A 130 20.22 12.58 -4.26
N LEU A 131 20.53 12.66 -2.97
CA LEU A 131 20.78 13.93 -2.30
C LEU A 131 22.08 14.60 -2.77
N LYS A 132 23.01 13.85 -3.37
CA LYS A 132 24.27 14.40 -3.90
C LYS A 132 24.07 15.46 -4.99
N ASN A 133 22.93 15.44 -5.69
CA ASN A 133 22.62 16.40 -6.76
C ASN A 133 21.69 17.54 -6.27
N ALA A 134 21.26 17.51 -5.01
CA ALA A 134 20.37 18.54 -4.49
C ALA A 134 21.12 19.86 -4.29
N ARG A 135 20.46 20.99 -4.60
CA ARG A 135 21.03 22.33 -4.38
C ARG A 135 21.44 22.50 -2.91
N PRO A 136 22.59 23.13 -2.62
CA PRO A 136 23.00 23.45 -1.25
C PRO A 136 21.86 24.15 -0.50
N GLY A 137 21.42 23.59 0.63
CA GLY A 137 20.34 24.15 1.46
C GLY A 137 19.00 23.43 1.39
N MET A 138 18.75 22.60 0.36
CA MET A 138 17.53 21.80 0.23
C MET A 138 17.64 20.44 0.94
N TRP A 139 17.91 20.47 2.24
CA TRP A 139 17.94 19.24 3.04
C TRP A 139 16.54 18.89 3.56
N PRO A 140 16.19 17.60 3.67
CA PRO A 140 14.99 17.18 4.38
C PRO A 140 15.02 17.68 5.83
N LYS A 141 14.02 18.48 6.19
CA LYS A 141 13.88 19.12 7.51
C LYS A 141 12.52 18.75 8.11
N LEU A 142 12.49 18.55 9.42
CA LEU A 142 11.25 18.36 10.18
C LEU A 142 11.14 19.47 11.22
N SER A 143 10.05 20.23 11.18
CA SER A 143 9.76 21.21 12.22
C SER A 143 8.99 20.55 13.37
N LEU A 144 9.65 20.50 14.52
CA LEU A 144 9.12 19.92 15.75
C LEU A 144 9.06 21.02 16.81
N ARG A 145 7.96 21.08 17.56
CA ARG A 145 7.87 21.88 18.77
C ARG A 145 8.03 20.95 19.96
N VAL A 146 9.04 21.19 20.76
CA VAL A 146 9.27 20.54 22.04
C VAL A 146 8.97 21.55 23.14
N ARG A 147 8.20 21.13 24.14
CA ARG A 147 8.00 21.89 25.39
C ARG A 147 8.56 21.04 26.53
N PRO A 148 9.62 21.51 27.22
CA PRO A 148 10.12 20.83 28.40
C PRO A 148 9.10 20.95 29.54
N PRO A 149 9.10 20.00 30.49
CA PRO A 149 8.32 20.12 31.71
C PRO A 149 8.75 21.34 32.54
N SER A 150 7.83 21.97 33.25
CA SER A 150 8.04 23.25 33.95
C SER A 150 9.19 23.18 34.95
N ILE A 151 9.40 22.02 35.59
CA ILE A 151 10.49 21.77 36.53
C ILE A 151 11.86 21.82 35.85
N ALA A 152 11.96 21.41 34.58
CA ALA A 152 13.23 21.42 33.85
C ALA A 152 13.71 22.84 33.51
N LYS A 153 12.86 23.87 33.63
CA LYS A 153 13.30 25.27 33.46
C LYS A 153 14.20 25.74 34.60
N LEU A 154 13.99 25.24 35.81
CA LEU A 154 14.71 25.69 37.01
C LEU A 154 16.18 25.26 37.01
N HIS A 155 16.49 24.03 36.58
CA HIS A 155 17.88 23.57 36.52
C HIS A 155 18.67 24.11 35.32
N HIS A 156 18.02 24.71 34.32
CA HIS A 156 18.74 25.29 33.18
C HIS A 156 19.45 26.60 33.56
N GLU A 157 18.97 27.33 34.56
CA GLU A 157 19.62 28.56 35.03
C GLU A 157 20.82 28.27 35.95
N GLU A 158 20.79 27.21 36.75
CA GLU A 158 21.90 26.88 37.67
C GLU A 158 23.16 26.34 36.99
N LEU A 159 23.06 25.74 35.79
CA LEU A 159 24.21 25.10 35.13
C LEU A 159 24.95 25.99 34.11
N PHE A 160 24.47 27.21 33.86
CA PHE A 160 25.07 28.15 32.89
C PHE A 160 25.59 29.45 33.51
N SER A 161 25.53 29.61 34.84
CA SER A 161 26.26 30.67 35.53
C SER A 161 27.65 30.16 35.91
N ASP A 162 28.55 30.11 34.92
CA ASP A 162 29.98 29.82 35.10
C ASP A 162 30.77 31.13 35.02
N ASP A 163 30.48 32.04 35.95
CA ASP A 163 31.19 33.29 36.19
C ASP A 163 32.06 33.14 37.45
N GLY A 164 33.03 32.22 37.36
CA GLY A 164 34.04 31.92 38.37
C GLY A 164 35.45 32.30 37.92
N SER A 165 35.72 33.60 37.76
CA SER A 165 37.07 34.16 37.70
C SER A 165 37.80 33.92 39.03
N LEU A 166 38.81 33.05 39.05
CA LEU A 166 39.83 33.01 40.09
C LEU A 166 41.19 32.51 39.55
N SER A 167 42.21 33.28 39.87
CA SER A 167 43.54 33.31 39.28
C SER A 167 44.62 32.78 40.24
N CYS A 168 45.71 32.27 39.64
CA CYS A 168 47.11 32.22 40.13
C CYS A 168 47.49 31.25 41.26
N TYR A 169 48.41 30.30 41.00
CA TYR A 169 49.86 30.43 41.27
C TYR A 169 50.65 29.15 40.90
N SER A 170 51.86 29.36 40.39
CA SER A 170 52.89 28.37 39.99
C SER A 170 53.74 27.82 41.15
N ALA A 171 54.25 26.59 41.03
CA ALA A 171 55.59 26.10 41.43
C ALA A 171 55.70 24.57 41.13
N SER A 172 56.42 24.10 40.10
CA SER A 172 57.86 23.72 40.03
C SER A 172 58.32 22.51 40.89
N MET A 173 58.40 21.31 40.24
CA MET A 173 59.42 20.20 40.28
C MET A 173 59.88 19.59 41.65
N PRO A 174 60.51 18.37 41.78
CA PRO A 174 61.29 17.55 40.80
C PRO A 174 61.03 15.99 40.87
N PRO A 175 61.83 15.10 40.21
CA PRO A 175 61.48 13.70 39.91
C PRO A 175 62.26 12.56 40.64
N THR A 176 61.77 11.31 40.44
CA THR A 176 62.42 9.95 40.57
C THR A 176 62.67 9.34 41.97
N PRO A 177 62.94 8.02 42.19
CA PRO A 177 62.78 6.77 41.39
C PRO A 177 62.24 5.48 42.15
N THR A 178 61.92 4.42 41.37
CA THR A 178 62.02 2.93 41.56
C THR A 178 61.54 2.17 42.82
N SER A 179 60.71 1.11 42.64
CA SER A 179 60.83 -0.26 43.21
C SER A 179 59.72 -1.21 42.68
N ILE A 180 60.01 -2.20 41.80
CA ILE A 180 60.15 -3.66 42.04
C ILE A 180 58.98 -4.35 42.78
N GLY A 181 58.29 -5.28 42.08
CA GLY A 181 57.81 -6.54 42.68
C GLY A 181 56.40 -7.01 42.27
N PRO A 182 56.14 -8.34 42.12
CA PRO A 182 55.21 -8.88 41.12
C PRO A 182 53.99 -9.63 41.70
N THR A 183 52.88 -9.75 40.96
CA THR A 183 51.93 -10.88 41.11
C THR A 183 51.07 -11.08 39.84
N LEU A 184 51.20 -12.26 39.21
CA LEU A 184 50.30 -12.92 38.24
C LEU A 184 49.22 -13.71 39.03
N PRO A 185 48.21 -14.38 38.42
CA PRO A 185 47.42 -14.07 37.22
C PRO A 185 45.90 -14.12 37.50
N SER A 186 45.07 -13.62 36.58
CA SER A 186 43.70 -14.14 36.44
C SER A 186 43.36 -14.30 34.97
N GLU A 187 43.19 -15.57 34.63
CA GLU A 187 42.70 -16.18 33.40
C GLU A 187 41.27 -15.70 33.12
N GLY A 188 40.98 -15.35 31.86
CA GLY A 188 39.65 -14.88 31.43
C GLY A 188 39.56 -14.85 29.92
N ASP A 189 38.81 -15.81 29.38
CA ASP A 189 38.67 -16.18 27.99
C ASP A 189 38.37 -15.02 27.02
N VAL A 190 39.19 -14.93 25.97
CA VAL A 190 38.94 -14.10 24.79
C VAL A 190 38.21 -14.96 23.75
N ILE A 191 36.91 -14.76 23.61
CA ILE A 191 36.12 -15.31 22.51
C ILE A 191 36.44 -14.52 21.24
N ILE A 192 37.25 -15.11 20.37
CA ILE A 192 37.54 -14.62 19.02
C ILE A 192 36.33 -14.91 18.13
N LEU A 193 35.61 -13.87 17.71
CA LEU A 193 34.61 -13.95 16.64
C LEU A 193 35.32 -13.91 15.27
N PRO A 194 34.95 -14.77 14.30
CA PRO A 194 35.51 -14.72 12.96
C PRO A 194 34.94 -13.55 12.15
N PRO A 195 35.71 -13.01 11.17
CA PRO A 195 35.25 -11.91 10.33
C PRO A 195 34.17 -12.36 9.33
N PRO A 196 33.23 -11.48 8.95
CA PRO A 196 32.21 -11.80 7.95
C PRO A 196 32.82 -11.80 6.54
N ASN A 197 32.57 -12.89 5.81
CA ASN A 197 32.97 -13.09 4.43
C ASN A 197 32.44 -12.01 3.48
N GLU A 198 33.36 -11.37 2.75
CA GLU A 198 33.09 -10.55 1.58
C GLU A 198 32.78 -11.45 0.37
N HIS A 199 31.50 -11.77 0.14
CA HIS A 199 31.04 -12.23 -1.17
C HIS A 199 29.60 -11.79 -1.38
N GLU A 200 29.41 -10.65 -2.05
CA GLU A 200 28.62 -10.59 -3.29
C GLU A 200 28.60 -9.16 -3.85
N LEU A 201 29.51 -8.97 -4.81
CA LEU A 201 29.58 -7.80 -5.65
C LEU A 201 28.52 -7.92 -6.77
N LYS A 202 27.83 -6.81 -7.02
CA LYS A 202 27.56 -6.27 -8.37
C LYS A 202 26.38 -6.88 -9.17
N ARG A 203 25.22 -6.22 -9.10
CA ARG A 203 24.46 -5.90 -10.33
C ARG A 203 24.08 -4.42 -10.34
N ARG A 204 24.67 -3.71 -11.31
CA ARG A 204 24.32 -2.35 -11.72
C ARG A 204 23.01 -2.43 -12.51
N LEU A 205 22.08 -1.51 -12.25
CA LEU A 205 21.06 -1.12 -13.21
C LEU A 205 20.83 0.39 -13.11
N GLN A 206 20.92 0.99 -14.29
CA GLN A 206 21.04 2.41 -14.62
C GLN A 206 19.64 3.00 -14.81
N PRO A 207 19.27 4.11 -14.16
CA PRO A 207 17.95 4.71 -14.36
C PRO A 207 17.97 5.70 -15.54
N TYR A 208 16.97 5.57 -16.41
CA TYR A 208 16.63 6.47 -17.50
C TYR A 208 16.13 7.82 -16.94
N ILE A 209 16.61 8.92 -17.54
CA ILE A 209 16.24 10.31 -17.23
C ILE A 209 15.02 10.66 -18.07
N ILE A 210 13.97 11.20 -17.43
CA ILE A 210 12.90 11.92 -18.11
C ILE A 210 12.97 13.35 -17.57
N ASP A 211 13.55 14.24 -18.38
CA ASP A 211 13.44 15.68 -18.21
C ASP A 211 12.03 16.13 -18.58
N SER A 212 11.45 16.97 -17.73
CA SER A 212 10.35 17.87 -18.10
C SER A 212 10.40 19.05 -17.13
N ASP A 213 11.30 19.97 -17.44
CA ASP A 213 11.15 21.39 -17.10
C ASP A 213 10.04 21.95 -18.00
N ASP A 214 9.09 22.68 -17.41
CA ASP A 214 8.88 24.08 -17.78
C ASP A 214 7.83 24.76 -16.89
N GLU A 215 8.24 25.93 -16.44
CA GLU A 215 7.52 26.88 -15.60
C GLU A 215 6.38 27.55 -16.36
N LEU A 216 5.28 27.80 -15.65
CA LEU A 216 4.10 28.51 -16.14
C LEU A 216 4.36 30.03 -16.08
N ASN A 217 4.59 30.65 -17.24
CA ASN A 217 4.55 32.10 -17.43
C ASN A 217 3.17 32.48 -18.00
N PRO A 218 2.39 33.41 -17.41
CA PRO A 218 1.02 33.65 -17.84
C PRO A 218 0.91 34.91 -18.70
N LEU A 219 1.06 34.83 -20.02
CA LEU A 219 0.64 35.93 -20.93
C LEU A 219 0.21 35.42 -22.32
N LEU A 220 -1.10 35.55 -22.57
CA LEU A 220 -1.81 35.86 -23.83
C LEU A 220 -1.16 35.45 -25.17
N ILE A 221 -1.49 34.28 -25.75
CA ILE A 221 -1.35 34.00 -27.21
C ILE A 221 -2.40 32.97 -27.71
N ASP A 222 -3.10 33.36 -28.78
CA ASP A 222 -3.79 32.68 -29.90
C ASP A 222 -4.29 31.21 -29.83
N ASP A 223 -5.57 31.05 -30.18
CA ASP A 223 -6.44 29.86 -30.07
C ASP A 223 -6.22 28.70 -31.08
N GLU A 224 -5.16 28.68 -31.90
CA GLU A 224 -5.04 27.66 -32.97
C GLU A 224 -4.11 26.46 -32.68
N ALA A 225 -3.37 26.43 -31.56
CA ALA A 225 -2.43 25.34 -31.28
C ALA A 225 -3.00 24.15 -30.45
N TYR A 226 -4.24 24.26 -29.95
CA TYR A 226 -4.79 23.32 -28.94
C TYR A 226 -5.33 21.98 -29.48
N LEU A 227 -5.34 21.76 -30.80
CA LEU A 227 -5.83 20.49 -31.39
C LEU A 227 -4.76 19.40 -31.54
N ASN A 228 -3.48 19.69 -31.26
CA ASN A 228 -2.38 18.72 -31.43
C ASN A 228 -1.77 18.16 -30.13
N SER A 229 -2.28 18.53 -28.94
CA SER A 229 -1.76 18.05 -27.65
C SER A 229 -2.73 17.17 -26.86
N ALA A 230 -3.41 16.24 -27.54
CA ALA A 230 -4.14 15.18 -26.83
C ALA A 230 -3.12 14.21 -26.18
N PRO A 231 -3.12 14.02 -24.85
CA PRO A 231 -2.26 13.01 -24.23
C PRO A 231 -2.61 11.63 -24.80
N PRO A 232 -1.62 10.75 -25.04
CA PRO A 232 -1.87 9.43 -25.59
C PRO A 232 -2.72 8.62 -24.59
N ILE A 233 -4.00 8.43 -24.92
CA ILE A 233 -5.00 7.67 -24.14
C ILE A 233 -4.71 6.15 -24.18
N LEU A 234 -3.70 5.71 -24.91
CA LEU A 234 -3.35 4.30 -24.99
C LEU A 234 -2.30 3.95 -23.93
N PRO A 235 -2.49 2.88 -23.13
CA PRO A 235 -1.49 2.43 -22.18
C PRO A 235 -0.19 2.19 -22.94
N GLN A 236 0.86 2.93 -22.58
CA GLN A 236 2.22 2.67 -23.05
C GLN A 236 2.55 1.22 -22.71
N TYR A 237 2.53 0.38 -23.73
CA TYR A 237 2.98 -1.00 -23.68
C TYR A 237 4.47 -0.93 -23.36
N SER A 238 4.83 -1.06 -22.08
CA SER A 238 6.22 -1.23 -21.68
C SER A 238 6.72 -2.46 -22.41
N GLU A 239 7.64 -2.22 -23.34
CA GLU A 239 8.34 -3.21 -24.13
C GLU A 239 8.77 -4.34 -23.19
N THR A 240 8.01 -5.42 -23.22
CA THR A 240 8.17 -6.55 -22.32
C THR A 240 9.43 -7.23 -22.80
N GLU A 241 10.54 -7.08 -22.07
CA GLU A 241 11.73 -7.92 -22.23
C GLU A 241 11.23 -9.35 -22.43
N LYS A 242 11.46 -9.88 -23.63
CA LYS A 242 10.92 -11.17 -24.07
C LYS A 242 11.38 -12.20 -23.04
N PRO A 243 10.49 -12.69 -22.15
CA PRO A 243 10.92 -13.57 -21.09
C PRO A 243 11.50 -14.83 -21.74
N PRO A 244 12.59 -15.39 -21.20
CA PRO A 244 13.28 -16.54 -21.77
C PRO A 244 12.27 -17.63 -22.13
N ASP A 245 12.40 -18.21 -23.33
CA ASP A 245 11.45 -19.08 -24.03
C ASP A 245 10.74 -20.08 -23.10
N LEU A 246 9.69 -19.60 -22.44
CA LEU A 246 8.82 -20.43 -21.61
C LEU A 246 7.99 -21.27 -22.59
N PRO A 247 7.92 -22.60 -22.40
CA PRO A 247 7.20 -23.47 -23.30
C PRO A 247 5.77 -22.98 -23.49
N ALA A 248 5.38 -22.85 -24.76
CA ALA A 248 4.11 -22.28 -25.19
C ALA A 248 2.96 -22.86 -24.35
N MET A 249 2.22 -21.96 -23.68
CA MET A 249 1.16 -22.36 -22.78
C MET A 249 0.00 -22.98 -23.58
N GLY A 250 -0.34 -24.23 -23.27
CA GLY A 250 -1.45 -24.93 -23.94
C GLY A 250 -2.80 -24.24 -23.71
N VAL A 251 -3.77 -24.47 -24.59
CA VAL A 251 -5.10 -23.83 -24.53
C VAL A 251 -5.81 -24.06 -23.19
N ILE A 252 -5.75 -25.29 -22.66
CA ILE A 252 -6.33 -25.63 -21.35
C ILE A 252 -5.65 -24.85 -20.24
N GLN A 253 -4.33 -24.71 -20.27
CA GLN A 253 -3.60 -23.92 -19.29
C GLN A 253 -3.95 -22.44 -19.38
N ARG A 254 -4.25 -21.92 -20.59
CA ARG A 254 -4.71 -20.54 -20.77
C ARG A 254 -6.11 -20.33 -20.16
N ILE A 255 -7.03 -21.27 -20.34
CA ILE A 255 -8.36 -21.23 -19.70
C ILE A 255 -8.20 -21.33 -18.19
N VAL A 256 -7.38 -22.26 -17.69
CA VAL A 256 -7.15 -22.38 -16.25
C VAL A 256 -6.45 -21.13 -15.71
N ALA A 257 -5.53 -20.52 -16.44
CA ALA A 257 -4.90 -19.27 -16.04
C ALA A 257 -5.87 -18.06 -16.05
N SER A 258 -6.95 -18.08 -16.84
CA SER A 258 -7.97 -17.03 -16.78
C SER A 258 -8.91 -17.18 -15.57
N PHE A 259 -9.14 -18.41 -15.10
CA PHE A 259 -10.02 -18.70 -13.96
C PHE A 259 -9.29 -18.85 -12.62
N THR A 260 -7.98 -19.10 -12.63
CA THR A 260 -7.18 -19.43 -11.45
C THR A 260 -5.89 -18.60 -11.39
N MET A 261 -5.19 -18.64 -10.26
CA MET A 261 -3.85 -18.02 -10.14
C MET A 261 -2.73 -18.88 -10.74
N TYR A 262 -3.03 -19.83 -11.64
CA TYR A 262 -2.04 -20.72 -12.24
C TYR A 262 -0.88 -19.97 -12.90
N GLY A 263 -1.16 -18.86 -13.60
CA GLY A 263 -0.13 -18.04 -14.23
C GLY A 263 0.83 -17.40 -13.22
N GLU A 264 0.30 -16.86 -12.12
CA GLU A 264 1.10 -16.23 -11.05
C GLU A 264 1.87 -17.27 -10.22
N LEU A 265 1.32 -18.47 -10.01
CA LEU A 265 1.99 -19.55 -9.28
C LEU A 265 3.13 -20.20 -10.06
N ARG A 266 3.06 -20.18 -11.39
CA ARG A 266 4.13 -20.69 -12.27
C ARG A 266 5.39 -19.83 -12.21
N ASP A 267 5.25 -18.54 -11.91
CA ASP A 267 6.38 -17.63 -11.72
C ASP A 267 6.88 -17.71 -10.27
N GLU A 268 8.07 -18.26 -10.07
CA GLU A 268 8.65 -18.46 -8.73
C GLU A 268 8.82 -17.13 -7.97
N SER A 269 9.03 -16.02 -8.69
CA SER A 269 9.21 -14.70 -8.07
C SER A 269 7.91 -14.14 -7.47
N HIS A 270 6.75 -14.60 -7.96
CA HIS A 270 5.42 -14.12 -7.55
C HIS A 270 4.62 -15.14 -6.75
N CYS A 271 5.11 -16.38 -6.63
CA CYS A 271 4.43 -17.49 -5.96
C CYS A 271 3.96 -17.13 -4.52
N GLU A 272 4.80 -16.44 -3.74
CA GLU A 272 4.46 -16.04 -2.36
C GLU A 272 3.28 -15.06 -2.29
N GLN A 273 3.27 -14.12 -3.24
CA GLN A 273 2.21 -13.13 -3.34
C GLN A 273 0.90 -13.77 -3.79
N ALA A 274 0.96 -14.72 -4.73
CA ALA A 274 -0.20 -15.47 -5.18
C ALA A 274 -0.79 -16.32 -4.04
N LEU A 275 0.03 -17.06 -3.29
CA LEU A 275 -0.42 -17.88 -2.16
C LEU A 275 -1.05 -17.06 -1.03
N SER A 276 -0.42 -15.96 -0.63
CA SER A 276 -0.99 -15.07 0.41
C SER A 276 -2.32 -14.45 -0.02
N ARG A 277 -2.44 -14.06 -1.29
CA ARG A 277 -3.71 -13.59 -1.85
C ARG A 277 -4.76 -14.70 -1.86
N GLN A 278 -4.38 -15.91 -2.25
CA GLN A 278 -5.27 -17.07 -2.27
C GLN A 278 -5.81 -17.41 -0.88
N GLN A 279 -4.99 -17.32 0.17
CA GLN A 279 -5.42 -17.50 1.56
C GLN A 279 -6.44 -16.44 2.02
N LEU A 280 -6.23 -15.18 1.63
CA LEU A 280 -7.18 -14.10 1.90
C LEU A 280 -8.51 -14.35 1.16
N GLU A 281 -8.45 -14.80 -0.10
CA GLU A 281 -9.62 -15.18 -0.88
C GLU A 281 -10.39 -16.33 -0.22
N TRP A 282 -9.71 -17.34 0.32
CA TRP A 282 -10.34 -18.43 1.08
C TRP A 282 -11.02 -17.93 2.34
N SER A 283 -10.36 -17.13 3.18
CA SER A 283 -11.00 -16.58 4.40
C SER A 283 -12.26 -15.77 4.10
N TYR A 284 -12.25 -15.00 3.01
CA TYR A 284 -13.44 -14.28 2.54
C TYR A 284 -14.54 -15.23 2.05
N VAL A 285 -14.18 -16.24 1.25
CA VAL A 285 -15.09 -17.25 0.71
C VAL A 285 -15.72 -18.08 1.83
N GLY A 286 -14.93 -18.53 2.81
CA GLY A 286 -15.41 -19.22 4.01
C GLY A 286 -16.44 -18.40 4.78
N GLY A 287 -16.16 -17.11 5.02
CA GLY A 287 -17.11 -16.20 5.66
C GLY A 287 -18.43 -16.07 4.89
N LEU A 288 -18.37 -15.97 3.56
CA LEU A 288 -19.55 -15.90 2.70
C LEU A 288 -20.36 -17.21 2.72
N LEU A 289 -19.68 -18.36 2.70
CA LEU A 289 -20.34 -19.67 2.81
C LEU A 289 -21.02 -19.84 4.17
N THR A 290 -20.40 -19.41 5.26
CA THR A 290 -20.99 -19.43 6.60
C THR A 290 -22.23 -18.53 6.66
N ALA A 291 -22.19 -17.34 6.05
CA ALA A 291 -23.35 -16.46 5.98
C ALA A 291 -24.51 -17.09 5.18
N LEU A 292 -24.22 -17.71 4.03
CA LEU A 292 -25.23 -18.42 3.23
C LEU A 292 -25.81 -19.63 4.00
N ALA A 293 -24.97 -20.40 4.70
CA ALA A 293 -25.43 -21.51 5.53
C ALA A 293 -26.35 -21.05 6.68
N ALA A 294 -26.08 -19.88 7.26
CA ALA A 294 -26.93 -19.28 8.28
C ALA A 294 -28.30 -18.87 7.70
N VAL A 295 -28.33 -18.32 6.49
CA VAL A 295 -29.59 -18.03 5.77
C VAL A 295 -30.37 -19.31 5.48
N ASP A 296 -29.71 -20.35 4.97
CA ASP A 296 -30.35 -21.65 4.70
C ASP A 296 -30.94 -22.26 6.00
N THR A 297 -30.18 -22.19 7.09
CA THR A 297 -30.64 -22.65 8.42
C THR A 297 -31.85 -21.86 8.91
N ALA A 298 -31.85 -20.54 8.74
CA ALA A 298 -32.98 -19.69 9.11
C ALA A 298 -34.24 -20.08 8.32
N ILE A 299 -34.12 -20.36 7.02
CA ILE A 299 -35.25 -20.80 6.20
C ILE A 299 -35.74 -22.20 6.63
N PHE A 300 -34.85 -23.13 6.99
CA PHE A 300 -35.26 -24.43 7.54
C PHE A 300 -35.94 -24.32 8.91
N SER A 301 -35.62 -23.29 9.68
CA SER A 301 -36.25 -23.05 10.99
C SER A 301 -37.70 -22.53 10.89
N ILE A 302 -38.12 -22.09 9.70
CA ILE A 302 -39.49 -21.67 9.44
C ILE A 302 -40.38 -22.92 9.43
N SER A 303 -41.27 -23.04 10.41
CA SER A 303 -42.17 -24.18 10.57
C SER A 303 -42.99 -24.47 9.30
N PRO A 304 -43.31 -25.74 9.01
CA PRO A 304 -44.09 -26.13 7.83
C PRO A 304 -45.51 -25.56 7.82
N ASP A 305 -46.02 -25.12 8.97
CA ASP A 305 -47.34 -24.50 9.13
C ASP A 305 -47.35 -22.98 8.87
N THR A 306 -46.28 -22.43 8.29
CA THR A 306 -46.25 -21.01 7.96
C THR A 306 -47.17 -20.66 6.80
N LEU A 307 -47.56 -19.38 6.76
CA LEU A 307 -48.54 -18.78 5.84
C LEU A 307 -48.29 -19.02 4.34
N PHE A 308 -47.10 -19.52 3.94
CA PHE A 308 -46.76 -19.75 2.55
C PHE A 308 -46.44 -21.24 2.33
N PRO A 309 -47.28 -21.99 1.60
CA PRO A 309 -47.00 -23.39 1.29
C PRO A 309 -45.75 -23.49 0.41
N ILE A 310 -44.65 -23.97 0.98
CA ILE A 310 -43.39 -24.12 0.27
C ILE A 310 -43.49 -25.31 -0.70
N SER A 311 -43.34 -25.04 -1.99
CA SER A 311 -43.37 -26.07 -3.04
C SER A 311 -42.25 -27.11 -2.84
N PRO A 312 -42.45 -28.37 -3.25
CA PRO A 312 -41.41 -29.40 -3.14
C PRO A 312 -40.14 -29.02 -3.93
N ILE A 313 -40.30 -28.30 -5.04
CA ILE A 313 -39.19 -27.77 -5.86
C ILE A 313 -38.36 -26.76 -5.06
N ALA A 314 -39.00 -25.84 -4.33
CA ALA A 314 -38.30 -24.88 -3.47
C ALA A 314 -37.50 -25.60 -2.37
N ARG A 315 -38.05 -26.68 -1.78
CA ARG A 315 -37.33 -27.51 -0.80
C ARG A 315 -36.08 -28.17 -1.39
N SER A 316 -36.13 -28.62 -2.64
CA SER A 316 -34.95 -29.17 -3.33
C SER A 316 -33.88 -28.10 -3.57
N PHE A 317 -34.26 -26.89 -3.99
CA PHE A 317 -33.30 -25.80 -4.19
C PHE A 317 -32.54 -25.44 -2.91
N ILE A 318 -33.24 -25.33 -1.78
CA ILE A 318 -32.59 -25.00 -0.52
C ILE A 318 -31.74 -26.15 0.03
N ALA A 319 -32.18 -27.41 -0.14
CA ALA A 319 -31.36 -28.56 0.21
C ALA A 319 -30.06 -28.61 -0.61
N MET A 320 -30.12 -28.28 -1.91
CA MET A 320 -28.93 -28.16 -2.76
C MET A 320 -28.03 -27.00 -2.33
N SER A 321 -28.59 -25.83 -2.00
CA SER A 321 -27.82 -24.70 -1.45
C SER A 321 -27.07 -25.09 -0.18
N SER A 322 -27.78 -25.66 0.80
CA SER A 322 -27.23 -26.05 2.09
C SER A 322 -26.13 -27.11 1.95
N THR A 323 -26.34 -28.09 1.07
CA THR A 323 -25.32 -29.11 0.77
C THR A 323 -24.07 -28.50 0.13
N ALA A 324 -24.24 -27.59 -0.84
CA ALA A 324 -23.14 -26.89 -1.49
C ALA A 324 -22.38 -26.01 -0.49
N CYS A 325 -23.08 -25.31 0.41
CA CYS A 325 -22.50 -24.55 1.51
C CYS A 325 -21.67 -25.43 2.44
N GLY A 326 -22.23 -26.55 2.92
CA GLY A 326 -21.53 -27.46 3.83
C GLY A 326 -20.25 -28.03 3.22
N LEU A 327 -20.31 -28.50 1.97
CA LEU A 327 -19.13 -28.98 1.23
C LEU A 327 -18.10 -27.87 1.03
N GLY A 328 -18.54 -26.66 0.67
CA GLY A 328 -17.67 -25.50 0.51
C GLY A 328 -16.94 -25.15 1.80
N ILE A 329 -17.65 -25.08 2.94
CA ILE A 329 -17.06 -24.76 4.26
C ILE A 329 -16.05 -25.83 4.65
N PHE A 330 -16.38 -27.11 4.44
CA PHE A 330 -15.46 -28.20 4.74
C PHE A 330 -14.18 -28.12 3.90
N CYS A 331 -14.31 -27.89 2.58
CA CYS A 331 -13.15 -27.70 1.71
C CYS A 331 -12.31 -26.47 2.11
N ASP A 332 -12.96 -25.35 2.41
CA ASP A 332 -12.29 -24.10 2.79
C ASP A 332 -11.53 -24.25 4.11
N ALA A 333 -12.17 -24.81 5.14
CA ALA A 333 -11.55 -25.12 6.42
C ALA A 333 -10.36 -26.08 6.24
N TRP A 334 -10.49 -27.09 5.39
CA TRP A 334 -9.39 -28.00 5.05
C TRP A 334 -8.21 -27.26 4.41
N PHE A 335 -8.46 -26.35 3.45
CA PHE A 335 -7.40 -25.56 2.82
C PHE A 335 -6.73 -24.59 3.81
N ILE A 336 -7.52 -23.85 4.62
CA ILE A 336 -6.99 -22.94 5.63
C ILE A 336 -6.13 -23.72 6.63
N PHE A 337 -6.63 -24.83 7.17
CA PHE A 337 -5.86 -25.66 8.10
C PHE A 337 -4.57 -26.18 7.47
N ARG A 338 -4.62 -26.66 6.22
CA ARG A 338 -3.47 -27.24 5.53
C ARG A 338 -2.37 -26.21 5.20
N TYR A 339 -2.74 -24.97 4.92
CA TYR A 339 -1.81 -23.97 4.36
C TYR A 339 -1.48 -22.80 5.30
N ASN A 340 -2.30 -22.51 6.31
CA ASN A 340 -2.06 -21.37 7.21
C ASN A 340 -0.98 -21.66 8.27
N PHE A 341 -0.86 -22.91 8.72
CA PHE A 341 0.09 -23.32 9.78
C PHE A 341 1.46 -23.79 9.25
N VAL A 342 1.74 -23.61 7.97
CA VAL A 342 2.90 -24.22 7.32
C VAL A 342 3.81 -23.13 6.76
N PRO A 343 5.14 -23.21 6.98
CA PRO A 343 6.07 -22.23 6.41
C PRO A 343 5.97 -22.22 4.89
N LEU A 344 6.18 -21.05 4.31
CA LEU A 344 5.91 -20.76 2.90
C LEU A 344 6.63 -21.70 1.93
N GLU A 345 7.86 -22.12 2.26
CA GLU A 345 8.63 -23.09 1.48
C GLU A 345 7.97 -24.46 1.42
N THR A 346 7.46 -24.94 2.56
CA THR A 346 6.74 -26.21 2.65
C THR A 346 5.37 -26.11 1.97
N ALA A 347 4.70 -24.95 2.07
CA ALA A 347 3.46 -24.69 1.34
C ALA A 347 3.69 -24.71 -0.18
N ARG A 348 4.77 -24.07 -0.65
CA ARG A 348 5.21 -24.08 -2.06
C ARG A 348 5.48 -25.51 -2.53
N ALA A 349 6.27 -26.28 -1.79
CA ALA A 349 6.57 -27.66 -2.12
C ALA A 349 5.30 -28.54 -2.18
N ARG A 350 4.37 -28.34 -1.26
CA ARG A 350 3.10 -29.09 -1.18
C ARG A 350 2.09 -28.72 -2.26
N SER A 351 2.13 -27.48 -2.74
CA SER A 351 1.26 -27.01 -3.83
C SER A 351 1.69 -27.51 -5.22
N ARG A 352 2.90 -28.08 -5.35
CA ARG A 352 3.34 -28.78 -6.57
C ARG A 352 2.71 -30.16 -6.61
N ASP A 353 2.07 -30.49 -7.72
CA ASP A 353 1.53 -31.81 -8.00
C ASP A 353 2.63 -32.82 -8.36
N LYS A 354 2.26 -34.10 -8.58
CA LYS A 354 3.19 -35.16 -8.97
C LYS A 354 3.95 -34.86 -10.27
N PHE A 355 3.43 -33.96 -11.11
CA PHE A 355 4.04 -33.54 -12.37
C PHE A 355 4.89 -32.27 -12.21
N LYS A 356 5.19 -31.86 -10.98
CA LYS A 356 5.87 -30.59 -10.66
C LYS A 356 5.12 -29.36 -11.20
N SER A 357 3.84 -29.48 -11.47
CA SER A 357 2.95 -28.40 -11.92
C SER A 357 2.07 -27.91 -10.77
N TYR A 358 1.50 -26.72 -10.93
CA TYR A 358 0.54 -26.16 -9.97
C TYR A 358 -0.92 -26.37 -10.43
N PHE A 359 -1.14 -27.23 -11.43
CA PHE A 359 -2.41 -27.33 -12.13
C PHE A 359 -3.53 -27.83 -11.23
N PHE A 360 -3.36 -29.02 -10.63
CA PHE A 360 -4.38 -29.60 -9.75
C PHE A 360 -4.62 -28.77 -8.48
N PHE A 361 -3.56 -28.17 -7.95
CA PHE A 361 -3.68 -27.25 -6.83
C PHE A 361 -4.51 -26.01 -7.20
N SER A 362 -4.20 -25.36 -8.33
CA SER A 362 -4.93 -24.16 -8.78
C SER A 362 -6.41 -24.42 -9.05
N LEU A 363 -6.76 -25.61 -9.55
CA LEU A 363 -8.13 -26.02 -9.79
C LEU A 363 -8.86 -26.32 -8.47
N SER A 364 -8.26 -27.12 -7.60
CA SER A 364 -8.85 -27.49 -6.30
C SER A 364 -9.00 -26.29 -5.36
N ALA A 365 -8.08 -25.33 -5.41
CA ALA A 365 -8.12 -24.07 -4.66
C ALA A 365 -9.36 -23.21 -4.99
N ARG A 366 -10.01 -23.42 -6.14
CA ARG A 366 -11.23 -22.71 -6.55
C ARG A 366 -12.53 -23.45 -6.19
N VAL A 367 -12.47 -24.69 -5.72
CA VAL A 367 -13.66 -25.48 -5.36
C VAL A 367 -14.57 -24.73 -4.37
N PRO A 368 -14.07 -24.12 -3.27
CA PRO A 368 -14.92 -23.34 -2.37
C PRO A 368 -15.68 -22.19 -3.06
N MET A 369 -15.05 -21.53 -4.03
CA MET A 369 -15.67 -20.45 -4.80
C MET A 369 -16.75 -20.99 -5.75
N ILE A 370 -16.55 -22.16 -6.34
CA ILE A 370 -17.58 -22.85 -7.14
C ILE A 370 -18.76 -23.23 -6.24
N CYS A 371 -18.51 -23.70 -5.02
CA CYS A 371 -19.56 -23.98 -4.03
C CYS A 371 -20.36 -22.72 -3.67
N VAL A 372 -19.72 -21.57 -3.47
CA VAL A 372 -20.41 -20.27 -3.27
C VAL A 372 -21.31 -19.95 -4.45
N LEU A 373 -20.80 -20.07 -5.68
CA LEU A 373 -21.58 -19.78 -6.88
C LEU A 373 -22.78 -20.71 -7.00
N LEU A 374 -22.58 -22.01 -6.80
CA LEU A 374 -23.65 -23.01 -6.88
C LEU A 374 -24.71 -22.76 -5.80
N SER A 375 -24.30 -22.55 -4.54
CA SER A 375 -25.23 -22.22 -3.45
C SER A 375 -25.97 -20.91 -3.72
N GLY A 376 -25.28 -19.85 -4.13
CA GLY A 376 -25.91 -18.58 -4.47
C GLY A 376 -26.93 -18.71 -5.60
N MET A 377 -26.63 -19.51 -6.63
CA MET A 377 -27.55 -19.78 -7.74
C MET A 377 -28.77 -20.59 -7.30
N THR A 378 -28.59 -21.64 -6.50
CA THR A 378 -29.72 -22.45 -6.01
C THR A 378 -30.57 -21.68 -5.00
N LEU A 379 -29.97 -20.87 -4.12
CA LEU A 379 -30.68 -19.96 -3.21
C LEU A 379 -31.46 -18.88 -3.97
N MET A 380 -30.87 -18.30 -5.02
CA MET A 380 -31.59 -17.37 -5.90
C MET A 380 -32.75 -18.07 -6.61
N GLY A 381 -32.57 -19.32 -7.05
CA GLY A 381 -33.63 -20.17 -7.59
C GLY A 381 -34.77 -20.41 -6.60
N PHE A 382 -34.44 -20.71 -5.34
CA PHE A 382 -35.41 -20.83 -4.24
C PHE A 382 -36.23 -19.54 -4.08
N LEU A 383 -35.56 -18.39 -3.97
CA LEU A 383 -36.23 -17.09 -3.83
C LEU A 383 -37.11 -16.77 -5.05
N GLY A 384 -36.65 -17.12 -6.26
CA GLY A 384 -37.42 -16.97 -7.48
C GLY A 384 -38.70 -17.80 -7.48
N VAL A 385 -38.63 -19.07 -7.06
CA VAL A 385 -39.80 -19.95 -6.94
C VAL A 385 -40.78 -19.42 -5.90
N VAL A 386 -40.29 -19.02 -4.71
CA VAL A 386 -41.16 -18.47 -3.65
C VAL A 386 -41.81 -17.16 -4.11
N ALA A 387 -41.05 -16.24 -4.69
CA ALA A 387 -41.59 -14.99 -5.22
C ALA A 387 -42.61 -15.22 -6.34
N TRP A 388 -42.38 -16.21 -7.21
CA TRP A 388 -43.32 -16.58 -8.26
C TRP A 388 -44.64 -17.11 -7.69
N THR A 389 -44.61 -17.86 -6.58
CA THR A 389 -45.85 -18.34 -5.94
C THR A 389 -46.65 -17.22 -5.27
N VAL A 390 -46.00 -16.16 -4.80
CA VAL A 390 -46.67 -15.05 -4.11
C VAL A 390 -47.15 -13.97 -5.08
N TRP A 391 -46.31 -13.51 -6.00
CA TRP A 391 -46.63 -12.44 -6.93
C TRP A 391 -45.84 -12.52 -8.26
N PRO A 392 -46.29 -13.37 -9.21
CA PRO A 392 -45.53 -13.63 -10.44
C PRO A 392 -45.42 -12.39 -11.34
N ALA A 393 -46.48 -11.57 -11.40
CA ALA A 393 -46.47 -10.32 -12.17
C ALA A 393 -45.43 -9.32 -11.63
N GLY A 394 -45.34 -9.15 -10.30
CA GLY A 394 -44.35 -8.29 -9.68
C GLY A 394 -42.92 -8.75 -9.93
N LEU A 395 -42.66 -10.07 -9.84
CA LEU A 395 -41.36 -10.65 -10.14
C LEU A 395 -40.93 -10.39 -11.59
N LEU A 396 -41.84 -10.53 -12.57
CA LEU A 396 -41.56 -10.23 -13.97
C LEU A 396 -41.25 -8.74 -14.20
N ILE A 397 -42.04 -7.85 -13.62
CA ILE A 397 -41.83 -6.39 -13.75
C ILE A 397 -40.48 -6.00 -13.14
N MET A 398 -40.18 -6.48 -11.94
CA MET A 398 -38.91 -6.18 -11.26
C MET A 398 -37.70 -6.79 -12.00
N SER A 399 -37.80 -8.04 -12.45
CA SER A 399 -36.76 -8.70 -13.23
C SER A 399 -36.49 -7.97 -14.55
N PHE A 400 -37.54 -7.55 -15.26
CA PHE A 400 -37.43 -6.75 -16.47
C PHE A 400 -36.75 -5.40 -16.19
N LEU A 401 -37.18 -4.68 -15.14
CA LEU A 401 -36.58 -3.40 -14.76
C LEU A 401 -35.08 -3.53 -14.46
N VAL A 402 -34.69 -4.52 -13.65
CA VAL A 402 -33.28 -4.78 -13.33
C VAL A 402 -32.50 -5.18 -14.58
N GLY A 403 -33.09 -6.00 -15.46
CA GLY A 403 -32.49 -6.36 -16.75
C GLY A 403 -32.25 -5.15 -17.66
N VAL A 404 -33.22 -4.23 -17.74
CA VAL A 404 -33.08 -2.96 -18.47
C VAL A 404 -31.98 -2.10 -17.86
N LEU A 405 -31.93 -1.96 -16.53
CA LEU A 405 -30.90 -1.18 -15.84
C LEU A 405 -29.49 -1.76 -16.05
N MET A 406 -29.34 -3.09 -15.97
CA MET A 406 -28.05 -3.77 -16.20
C MET A 406 -27.62 -3.71 -17.66
N SER A 407 -28.56 -3.78 -18.61
CA SER A 407 -28.28 -3.66 -20.04
C SER A 407 -28.15 -2.21 -20.52
N LEU A 408 -28.50 -1.22 -19.68
CA LEU A 408 -28.50 0.20 -20.06
C LEU A 408 -27.13 0.68 -20.54
N GLN A 409 -26.04 0.20 -19.94
CA GLN A 409 -24.68 0.54 -20.38
C GLN A 409 -24.42 0.07 -21.82
N PHE A 410 -24.86 -1.15 -22.15
CA PHE A 410 -24.75 -1.70 -23.50
C PHE A 410 -25.72 -1.04 -24.48
N LEU A 411 -26.92 -0.66 -24.03
CA LEU A 411 -27.89 0.09 -24.85
C LEU A 411 -27.36 1.48 -25.19
N VAL A 412 -26.80 2.21 -24.22
CA VAL A 412 -26.19 3.53 -24.44
C VAL A 412 -24.99 3.41 -25.36
N PHE A 413 -24.11 2.41 -25.12
CA PHE A 413 -22.97 2.17 -25.99
C PHE A 413 -23.41 1.79 -27.43
N GLY A 414 -24.41 0.92 -27.56
CA GLY A 414 -24.97 0.49 -28.84
C GLY A 414 -25.65 1.64 -29.60
N ALA A 415 -26.43 2.47 -28.91
CA ALA A 415 -27.07 3.65 -29.48
C ALA A 415 -26.03 4.69 -29.93
N TRP A 416 -25.04 4.99 -29.09
CA TRP A 416 -23.94 5.88 -29.45
C TRP A 416 -23.17 5.36 -30.67
N TRP A 417 -22.87 4.06 -30.71
CA TRP A 417 -22.21 3.42 -31.84
C TRP A 417 -23.06 3.50 -33.12
N PHE A 418 -24.36 3.25 -33.02
CA PHE A 418 -25.29 3.34 -34.14
C PHE A 418 -25.40 4.76 -34.70
N VAL A 419 -25.58 5.77 -33.84
CA VAL A 419 -25.60 7.18 -34.25
C VAL A 419 -24.31 7.57 -34.97
N ARG A 420 -23.15 7.16 -34.43
CA ARG A 420 -21.85 7.43 -35.07
C ARG A 420 -21.74 6.77 -36.45
N LYS A 421 -22.26 5.55 -36.62
CA LYS A 421 -22.29 4.87 -37.92
C LYS A 421 -23.20 5.58 -38.92
N VAL A 422 -24.41 5.96 -38.50
CA VAL A 422 -25.36 6.71 -39.34
C VAL A 422 -24.78 8.07 -39.75
N MET A 423 -24.15 8.80 -38.83
CA MET A 423 -23.48 10.07 -39.15
C MET A 423 -22.33 9.91 -40.15
N CYS A 424 -21.53 8.83 -40.02
CA CYS A 424 -20.47 8.54 -40.99
C CYS A 424 -21.01 8.19 -42.38
N VAL A 425 -22.08 7.40 -42.46
CA VAL A 425 -22.74 7.07 -43.74
C VAL A 425 -23.37 8.33 -44.35
N GLY A 426 -24.08 9.13 -43.56
CA GLY A 426 -24.66 10.39 -44.00
C GLY A 426 -23.62 11.37 -44.53
N LYS A 427 -22.47 11.51 -43.86
CA LYS A 427 -21.34 12.33 -44.35
C LYS A 427 -20.79 11.83 -45.69
N LYS A 428 -20.67 10.51 -45.87
CA LYS A 428 -20.21 9.93 -47.15
C LYS A 428 -21.21 10.20 -48.28
N VAL A 429 -22.50 10.00 -48.03
CA VAL A 429 -23.56 10.27 -49.01
C VAL A 429 -23.62 11.76 -49.37
N GLY A 430 -23.54 12.65 -48.36
CA GLY A 430 -23.52 14.10 -48.59
C GLY A 430 -22.32 14.56 -49.43
N ASN A 431 -21.13 14.03 -49.16
CA ASN A 431 -19.94 14.32 -49.97
C ASN A 431 -20.05 13.80 -51.41
N ALA A 432 -20.69 12.64 -51.62
CA ALA A 432 -20.93 12.10 -52.95
C ALA A 432 -21.91 12.97 -53.75
N ILE A 433 -23.02 13.41 -53.13
CA ILE A 433 -23.99 14.33 -53.77
C ILE A 433 -23.31 15.66 -54.12
N LYS A 434 -22.53 16.23 -53.19
CA LYS A 434 -21.79 17.48 -53.44
C LYS A 434 -20.81 17.34 -54.60
N TRP A 435 -20.16 16.19 -54.74
CA TRP A 435 -19.25 15.91 -55.86
C TRP A 435 -19.98 15.81 -57.20
N ILE A 436 -21.16 15.17 -57.23
CA ILE A 436 -21.99 15.07 -58.45
C ILE A 436 -22.49 16.46 -58.87
N VAL A 437 -23.09 17.23 -57.94
CA VAL A 437 -23.62 18.56 -58.24
C VAL A 437 -22.52 19.55 -58.63
N GLY A 438 -21.33 19.45 -58.02
CA GLY A 438 -20.19 20.29 -58.37
C GLY A 438 -19.61 19.98 -59.76
N ARG A 439 -19.84 18.78 -60.30
CA ARG A 439 -19.33 18.38 -61.61
C ARG A 439 -20.12 19.03 -62.76
N ASP A 440 -21.44 19.16 -62.62
CA ASP A 440 -22.30 19.76 -63.65
C ASP A 440 -22.14 21.28 -63.78
N SER A 441 -21.54 21.96 -62.79
CA SER A 441 -21.35 23.42 -62.83
C SER A 441 -20.06 23.87 -63.53
N GLY A 442 -19.18 22.94 -63.93
CA GLY A 442 -17.84 23.25 -64.48
C GLY A 442 -17.71 23.16 -66.00
N GLU A 443 -18.72 22.67 -66.73
CA GLU A 443 -18.60 22.29 -68.14
C GLU A 443 -19.27 23.28 -69.11
N GLY A 444 -19.22 24.58 -68.80
CA GLY A 444 -19.93 25.65 -69.52
C GLY A 444 -19.08 26.83 -70.02
N THR A 445 -17.75 26.70 -70.11
CA THR A 445 -16.88 27.82 -70.57
C THR A 445 -15.74 27.35 -71.48
N SER A 446 -16.09 26.89 -72.68
CA SER A 446 -15.25 26.81 -73.89
C SER A 446 -16.24 26.69 -75.05
N ASP A 447 -16.28 27.46 -76.11
CA ASP A 447 -15.47 28.54 -76.65
C ASP A 447 -16.42 29.38 -77.51
N SER A 448 -16.33 30.70 -77.45
CA SER A 448 -16.80 31.58 -78.53
C SER A 448 -15.56 32.21 -79.14
N ALA A 449 -15.09 31.60 -80.22
CA ALA A 449 -14.26 32.21 -81.25
C ALA A 449 -15.03 32.14 -82.56
#